data_AF-K1ZQF0-F1
#
_entry.id   AF-K1ZQF0-F1
#
_cell.length_a   1.000
_cell.length_b   1.000
_cell.length_c   1.000
_cell.angle_alpha   90.00
_cell.angle_beta   90.00
_cell.angle_gamma   90.00
#
_symmetry.space_group_name_H-M   'P 1'
#
loop_
_entity.id
_entity.type
_entity.pdbx_description
1 polymer ?
#
loop_
_entity_poly.entity_id
_entity_poly.type
_entity_poly.pdbx_seq_one_letter_code
_entity_poly.pdbx_strand_id
1 'polypeptide(L)'
;MIRPKFYFSKIKRRFLGHVWLARAVLLFTSLTVVVLGLLGLFSIVKKTPLSYYLEVAHAFLFAPQNQIKSNDDRTNILILGRGGQGHDAPDLTDTMMLASVHHESGG
;
A
#
# COMPACT_ATOMS: atom_id res chain seq x y z
N MET A 1 -0.82 50.68 29.16
CA MET A 1 -1.82 49.60 29.01
C MET A 1 -2.38 49.64 27.58
N ILE A 2 -1.74 48.93 26.64
CA ILE A 2 -1.98 49.07 25.19
C ILE A 2 -3.06 48.05 24.77
N ARG A 3 -4.18 48.54 24.21
CA ARG A 3 -5.33 47.73 23.78
C ARG A 3 -5.16 47.26 22.32
N PRO A 4 -4.97 45.96 22.02
CA PRO A 4 -4.69 45.46 20.67
C PRO A 4 -5.93 45.30 19.77
N LYS A 5 -7.07 45.92 20.11
CA LYS A 5 -8.35 45.66 19.42
C LYS A 5 -8.56 46.44 18.11
N PHE A 6 -7.73 47.44 17.80
CA PHE A 6 -7.96 48.34 16.65
C PHE A 6 -7.33 47.90 15.32
N TYR A 7 -6.37 46.96 15.31
CA TYR A 7 -5.74 46.50 14.06
C TYR A 7 -6.54 45.41 13.33
N PHE A 8 -7.30 44.60 14.07
CA PHE A 8 -8.09 43.50 13.49
C PHE A 8 -9.29 43.98 12.66
N SER A 9 -9.85 45.17 12.93
CA SER A 9 -11.06 45.63 12.22
C SER A 9 -10.79 46.15 10.80
N LYS A 10 -9.61 46.74 10.55
CA LYS A 10 -9.25 47.28 9.22
C LYS A 10 -8.86 46.18 8.23
N ILE A 11 -8.16 45.15 8.68
CA ILE A 11 -7.81 43.97 7.88
C ILE A 11 -9.07 43.17 7.53
N LYS A 12 -9.97 42.98 8.50
CA LYS A 12 -11.27 42.33 8.32
C LYS A 12 -12.08 42.97 7.18
N ARG A 13 -12.06 44.31 7.04
CA ARG A 13 -12.84 45.02 6.01
C ARG A 13 -12.30 44.86 4.58
N ARG A 14 -10.99 44.69 4.39
CA ARG A 14 -10.40 44.43 3.05
C ARG A 14 -10.51 42.96 2.63
N PHE A 15 -10.48 42.04 3.61
CA PHE A 15 -10.57 40.60 3.36
C PHE A 15 -12.01 40.14 3.08
N LEU A 16 -13.03 40.74 3.73
CA LEU A 16 -14.44 40.40 3.49
C LEU A 16 -15.00 40.85 2.13
N GLY A 17 -14.31 41.73 1.39
CA GLY A 17 -14.72 42.12 0.04
C GLY A 17 -14.45 41.02 -1.01
N HIS A 18 -13.50 40.14 -0.75
CA HIS A 18 -13.14 39.02 -1.64
C HIS A 18 -13.76 37.72 -1.13
N VAL A 19 -15.08 37.68 -1.08
CA VAL A 19 -15.86 36.48 -0.71
C VAL A 19 -15.46 35.26 -1.56
N TRP A 20 -15.01 35.49 -2.80
CA TRP A 20 -14.44 34.46 -3.67
C TRP A 20 -13.14 33.85 -3.13
N LEU A 21 -12.22 34.64 -2.58
CA LEU A 21 -11.00 34.12 -1.94
C LEU A 21 -11.32 33.33 -0.69
N ALA A 22 -12.27 33.79 0.13
CA ALA A 22 -12.71 33.05 1.31
C ALA A 22 -13.31 31.69 0.94
N ARG A 23 -14.12 31.62 -0.13
CA ARG A 23 -14.66 30.35 -0.67
C ARG A 23 -13.58 29.44 -1.22
N ALA A 24 -12.61 29.98 -1.97
CA ALA A 24 -11.49 29.21 -2.50
C ALA A 24 -10.63 28.59 -1.38
N VAL A 25 -10.33 29.36 -0.33
CA VAL A 25 -9.58 28.88 0.83
C VAL A 25 -10.36 27.78 1.57
N LEU A 26 -11.67 27.93 1.75
CA LEU A 26 -12.53 26.91 2.38
C LEU A 26 -12.56 25.60 1.58
N LEU A 27 -12.70 25.69 0.26
CA LEU A 27 -12.68 24.51 -0.60
C LEU A 27 -11.30 23.83 -0.59
N PHE A 28 -10.23 24.60 -0.67
CA PHE A 28 -8.87 24.06 -0.66
C PHE A 28 -8.51 23.40 0.67
N THR A 29 -8.91 24.01 1.80
CA THR A 29 -8.73 23.42 3.13
C THR A 29 -9.56 22.15 3.30
N SER A 30 -10.83 22.16 2.88
CA SER A 30 -11.67 20.96 2.88
C SER A 30 -11.05 19.83 2.05
N LEU A 31 -10.60 20.11 0.83
CA LEU A 31 -9.93 19.14 -0.03
C LEU A 31 -8.65 18.59 0.61
N THR A 32 -7.84 19.47 1.21
CA THR A 32 -6.60 19.08 1.88
C THR A 32 -6.86 18.13 3.05
N VAL A 33 -7.89 18.40 3.86
CA VAL A 33 -8.27 17.53 4.98
C VAL A 33 -8.70 16.15 4.48
N VAL A 34 -9.48 16.10 3.39
CA VAL A 34 -9.91 14.83 2.79
C VAL A 34 -8.71 14.03 2.28
N VAL A 35 -7.79 14.68 1.55
CA VAL A 35 -6.58 14.03 1.03
C VAL A 35 -5.70 13.50 2.16
N LEU A 36 -5.45 14.31 3.19
CA LEU A 36 -4.67 13.89 4.35
C LEU A 36 -5.34 12.75 5.12
N GLY A 37 -6.67 12.77 5.26
CA GLY A 37 -7.44 11.69 5.87
C GLY A 37 -7.29 10.38 5.10
N LEU A 38 -7.41 10.42 3.76
CA LEU A 38 -7.20 9.25 2.91
C LEU A 38 -5.77 8.72 3.02
N LEU A 39 -4.76 9.58 2.94
CA LEU A 39 -3.35 9.18 3.07
C LEU A 39 -3.06 8.58 4.46
N GLY A 40 -3.67 9.12 5.52
CA GLY A 40 -3.57 8.61 6.88
C GLY A 40 -4.16 7.20 7.00
N LEU A 41 -5.37 6.99 6.47
CA LEU A 41 -6.02 5.67 6.43
C LEU A 41 -5.18 4.66 5.64
N PHE A 42 -4.70 5.01 4.45
CA PHE A 42 -3.80 4.16 3.66
C PHE A 42 -2.52 3.81 4.42
N SER A 43 -1.96 4.74 5.20
CA SER A 43 -0.76 4.50 6.00
C SER A 43 -1.01 3.53 7.16
N ILE A 44 -2.18 3.56 7.78
CA ILE A 44 -2.57 2.62 8.84
C ILE A 44 -2.77 1.21 8.26
N VAL A 45 -3.43 1.11 7.11
CA VAL A 45 -3.62 -0.19 6.43
C VAL A 45 -2.28 -0.81 6.04
N LYS A 46 -1.32 -0.03 5.55
CA LYS A 46 0.03 -0.53 5.21
C LYS A 46 0.85 -0.99 6.41
N LYS A 47 0.62 -0.43 7.60
CA LYS A 47 1.36 -0.80 8.83
C LYS A 47 0.73 -1.97 9.58
N THR A 48 -0.46 -2.41 9.16
CA THR A 48 -1.16 -3.53 9.78
C THR A 48 -0.93 -4.81 8.98
N PRO A 49 -0.98 -5.99 9.64
CA PRO A 49 -0.85 -7.28 8.97
C PRO A 49 -1.95 -7.51 7.92
N LEU A 50 -3.02 -6.71 7.94
CA LEU A 50 -4.09 -6.73 6.96
C LEU A 50 -3.57 -6.49 5.52
N SER A 51 -2.57 -5.63 5.34
CA SER A 51 -1.97 -5.39 4.02
C SER A 51 -1.40 -6.65 3.38
N TYR A 52 -0.72 -7.49 4.17
CA TYR A 52 -0.20 -8.77 3.72
C TYR A 52 -1.31 -9.74 3.31
N TYR A 53 -2.38 -9.87 4.11
CA TYR A 53 -3.50 -10.73 3.76
C TYR A 53 -4.23 -10.27 2.49
N LEU A 54 -4.40 -8.95 2.32
CA LEU A 54 -4.98 -8.38 1.10
C LEU A 54 -4.09 -8.61 -0.11
N GLU A 55 -2.77 -8.51 0.04
CA GLU A 55 -1.81 -8.80 -1.04
C GLU A 55 -1.86 -10.27 -1.45
N VAL A 56 -1.88 -11.20 -0.49
CA VAL A 56 -2.03 -12.63 -0.76
C VAL A 56 -3.37 -12.93 -1.44
N ALA A 57 -4.47 -12.35 -0.95
CA ALA A 57 -5.79 -12.52 -1.55
C ALA A 57 -5.84 -11.95 -2.98
N HIS A 58 -5.25 -10.77 -3.21
CA HIS A 58 -5.16 -10.17 -4.53
C HIS A 58 -4.29 -11.02 -5.46
N ALA A 59 -3.15 -11.52 -5.00
CA ALA A 59 -2.28 -12.40 -5.77
C ALA A 59 -2.95 -13.75 -6.09
N PHE A 60 -3.87 -14.22 -5.25
CA PHE A 60 -4.66 -15.41 -5.51
C PHE A 60 -5.77 -15.17 -6.56
N LEU A 61 -6.48 -14.04 -6.47
CA LEU A 61 -7.55 -13.68 -7.41
C LEU A 61 -7.00 -13.22 -8.77
N PHE A 62 -5.90 -12.48 -8.75
CA PHE A 62 -5.20 -11.94 -9.91
C PHE A 62 -3.77 -12.45 -9.88
N ALA A 63 -3.62 -13.71 -10.30
CA ALA A 63 -2.32 -14.37 -10.39
C ALA A 63 -1.37 -13.52 -11.26
N PRO A 64 -0.23 -13.06 -10.73
CA PRO A 64 0.72 -12.28 -11.50
C PRO A 64 1.44 -13.19 -12.51
N GLN A 65 0.87 -13.32 -13.72
CA GLN A 65 1.39 -14.20 -14.77
C GLN A 65 2.79 -13.83 -15.25
N ASN A 66 3.24 -12.60 -15.03
CA ASN A 66 4.54 -12.10 -15.47
C ASN A 66 5.67 -12.24 -14.43
N GLN A 67 5.35 -12.61 -13.18
CA GLN A 67 6.36 -12.71 -12.12
C GLN A 67 7.09 -14.04 -12.12
N ILE A 68 6.47 -15.10 -12.66
CA ILE A 68 7.03 -16.45 -12.68
C ILE A 68 7.52 -16.73 -14.09
N LYS A 69 8.82 -17.02 -14.22
CA LYS A 69 9.42 -17.37 -15.50
C LYS A 69 8.89 -18.72 -15.96
N SER A 70 8.08 -18.71 -17.01
CA SER A 70 7.69 -19.90 -17.74
C SER A 70 8.63 -20.13 -18.93
N ASN A 71 8.92 -21.40 -19.23
CA ASN A 71 9.61 -21.80 -20.45
C ASN A 71 8.76 -22.86 -21.14
N ASP A 72 8.38 -22.61 -22.39
CA ASP A 72 7.58 -23.53 -23.20
C ASP A 72 6.29 -23.98 -22.49
N ASP A 73 5.51 -22.99 -22.01
CA ASP A 73 4.27 -23.17 -21.23
C ASP A 73 4.39 -24.04 -19.97
N ARG A 74 5.61 -24.24 -19.49
CA ARG A 74 5.91 -24.98 -18.27
C ARG A 74 6.54 -24.08 -17.23
N THR A 75 6.16 -24.33 -15.98
CA THR A 75 6.80 -23.76 -14.79
C THR A 75 7.41 -24.90 -14.00
N ASN A 76 8.72 -24.82 -13.73
CA ASN A 76 9.42 -25.81 -12.92
C ASN A 76 9.64 -25.27 -11.51
N ILE A 77 9.15 -25.99 -10.52
CA ILE A 77 9.20 -25.63 -9.11
C ILE A 77 10.07 -26.67 -8.40
N LEU A 78 11.20 -26.21 -7.85
CA LEU A 78 12.08 -27.03 -7.01
C LEU A 78 11.69 -26.83 -5.54
N ILE A 79 11.32 -27.92 -4.89
CA ILE A 79 10.93 -27.96 -3.48
C ILE A 79 12.04 -28.69 -2.72
N LEU A 80 12.61 -28.03 -1.71
CA LEU A 80 13.66 -28.57 -0.86
C LEU A 80 13.15 -28.65 0.58
N GLY A 81 13.12 -29.86 1.13
CA GLY A 81 12.88 -30.13 2.53
C GLY A 81 14.18 -30.04 3.30
N ARG A 82 14.21 -29.21 4.35
CA ARG A 82 15.33 -29.08 5.27
C ARG A 82 15.04 -29.89 6.53
N GLY A 83 16.02 -30.68 6.99
CA GLY A 83 15.95 -31.39 8.27
C GLY A 83 15.81 -30.45 9.47
N GLY A 84 15.02 -30.87 10.45
CA GLY A 84 14.62 -30.03 11.59
C GLY A 84 15.77 -29.50 12.45
N GLN A 85 15.49 -28.44 13.23
CA GLN A 85 16.43 -27.85 14.18
C GLN A 85 16.78 -28.83 15.31
N GLY A 86 18.07 -28.99 15.61
CA GLY A 86 18.54 -29.78 16.76
C GLY A 86 19.77 -30.67 16.54
N HIS A 87 20.44 -30.57 15.39
CA HIS A 87 21.68 -31.32 15.10
C HIS A 87 22.80 -30.35 14.69
N ASP A 88 24.01 -30.55 15.24
CA ASP A 88 25.25 -29.81 14.88
C ASP A 88 25.78 -30.14 13.48
N ALA A 89 25.02 -30.91 12.69
CA ALA A 89 25.37 -31.26 11.32
C ALA A 89 24.99 -30.13 10.35
N PRO A 90 25.68 -30.01 9.20
CA PRO A 90 25.29 -29.08 8.14
C PRO A 90 23.84 -29.28 7.72
N ASP A 91 23.16 -28.22 7.30
CA ASP A 91 21.79 -28.27 6.78
C ASP A 91 21.71 -29.15 5.53
N LEU A 92 21.52 -30.45 5.72
CA LEU A 92 21.29 -31.41 4.66
C LEU A 92 19.85 -31.29 4.16
N THR A 93 19.70 -31.38 2.85
CA THR A 93 18.39 -31.47 2.21
C THR A 93 17.89 -32.90 2.35
N ASP A 94 16.96 -33.10 3.28
CA ASP A 94 16.37 -34.43 3.54
C ASP A 94 15.39 -34.83 2.44
N THR A 95 14.88 -33.88 1.66
CA THR A 95 13.94 -34.14 0.58
C THR A 95 14.12 -33.16 -0.57
N MET A 96 14.17 -33.66 -1.79
CA MET A 96 14.16 -32.85 -3.01
C MET A 96 13.02 -33.33 -3.90
N MET A 97 12.16 -32.40 -4.32
CA MET A 97 11.08 -32.68 -5.26
C MET A 97 11.10 -31.63 -6.38
N LEU A 98 11.00 -32.09 -7.62
CA LEU A 98 10.83 -31.24 -8.79
C LEU A 98 9.40 -31.41 -9.31
N ALA A 99 8.62 -30.33 -9.29
CA ALA A 99 7.28 -30.28 -9.88
C ALA A 99 7.31 -29.46 -11.16
N SER A 100 6.88 -30.05 -12.27
CA SER A 100 6.74 -29.36 -13.57
C SER A 100 5.26 -29.18 -13.87
N VAL A 101 4.80 -27.94 -13.89
CA VAL A 101 3.40 -27.58 -14.12
C VAL A 101 3.27 -27.06 -15.54
N HIS A 102 2.43 -27.69 -16.35
CA HIS A 102 2.07 -27.22 -17.68
C HIS A 102 0.85 -26.30 -17.58
N HIS A 103 0.91 -25.15 -18.23
CA HIS A 103 -0.23 -24.24 -18.33
C HIS A 103 -1.06 -24.64 -19.56
N GLU A 104 -2.19 -25.31 -19.36
CA GLU A 104 -3.17 -25.35 -20.44
C GLU A 104 -3.76 -23.94 -20.58
N SER A 105 -3.53 -23.34 -21.75
CA SER A 105 -4.24 -22.14 -22.15
C SER A 105 -5.70 -22.53 -22.35
N GLY A 106 -6.52 -22.37 -21.30
CA GLY A 106 -7.97 -22.43 -21.45
C GLY A 106 -8.38 -21.37 -22.47
N GLY A 107 -8.96 -21.81 -23.60
CA GLY A 107 -9.55 -20.93 -24.59
C GLY A 107 -10.77 -20.18 -24.07
#